data_AF-A0A7C4ZCB6-F1
#
_entry.id   AF-A0A7C4ZCB6-F1
#
_cell.length_a   1.000
_cell.length_b   1.000
_cell.length_c   1.000
_cell.angle_alpha   90.00
_cell.angle_beta   90.00
_cell.angle_gamma   90.00
#
_symmetry.space_group_name_H-M   'P 1'
#
loop_
_entity.id
_entity.type
_entity.pdbx_description
1 polymer ?
#
loop_
_entity_poly.entity_id
_entity_poly.type
_entity_poly.pdbx_seq_one_letter_code
_entity_poly.pdbx_strand_id
1 'polypeptide(L)'
;MSRSLRVPSAVALVLLLCTFAAAQIDTARIRQLSEQYRIPEARLRQMAAKGFSMHDIEQSLALSREFARSLEAVTSLYSDVQNWDDVRRILELARQYNYNPSDLAALRKPLQKEPGPTTVAWSMEEIQQALERAKNTGRKVEEILSLRQTRSWSEIDRILATEREWRIPLDRLLRARENWPWDDIFTALNLGRQYNRPWDALLGMRQTRSWDEINRLMETARSQSVPLEMLTRLRRAWTWDDINPALDLSRQYRMPVDSVMELRRTREWDEIRLLLSREREWNVPLGTLLQLRREYTWGDLEQGMNLAKRHNRSLQDVLQIKRREGLSWEKLDQRLTRLEAVR
;
A
#
# COMPACT_ATOMS: atom_id res chain seq x y z
N MET A 1 32.26 37.46 -62.00
CA MET A 1 32.98 36.44 -61.21
C MET A 1 32.10 35.21 -61.08
N SER A 2 32.33 34.19 -61.91
CA SER A 2 31.65 32.89 -61.78
C SER A 2 32.57 31.83 -62.37
N ARG A 3 33.38 31.20 -61.51
CA ARG A 3 34.21 30.04 -61.87
C ARG A 3 33.27 28.87 -62.17
N SER A 4 33.08 28.55 -63.45
CA SER A 4 32.43 27.30 -63.84
C SER A 4 33.37 26.14 -63.54
N LEU A 5 33.05 25.33 -62.55
CA LEU A 5 33.68 24.03 -62.31
C LEU A 5 33.37 23.13 -63.52
N ARG A 6 34.29 23.07 -64.49
CA ARG A 6 34.28 22.02 -65.52
C ARG A 6 34.75 20.73 -64.85
N VAL A 7 33.82 19.83 -64.56
CA VAL A 7 34.14 18.44 -64.21
C VAL A 7 34.81 17.82 -65.44
N PRO A 8 36.06 17.33 -65.36
CA PRO A 8 36.74 16.76 -66.51
C PRO A 8 35.99 15.50 -66.98
N SER A 9 35.82 15.36 -68.30
CA SER A 9 35.06 14.29 -68.98
C SER A 9 35.40 12.86 -68.51
N ALA A 10 36.60 12.63 -68.00
CA ALA A 10 37.01 11.35 -67.43
C ALA A 10 36.29 11.02 -66.11
N VAL A 11 35.99 12.02 -65.27
CA VAL A 11 35.26 11.83 -64.00
C VAL A 11 33.78 11.53 -64.26
N ALA A 12 33.19 12.18 -65.26
CA ALA A 12 31.82 11.88 -65.69
C ALA A 12 31.70 10.47 -66.30
N LEU A 13 32.68 10.03 -67.09
CA LEU A 13 32.71 8.69 -67.67
C LEU A 13 32.93 7.60 -66.61
N VAL A 14 33.81 7.83 -65.62
CA VAL A 14 34.03 6.92 -64.49
C VAL A 14 32.77 6.83 -63.61
N LEU A 15 32.08 7.93 -63.33
CA LEU A 15 30.80 7.92 -62.62
C LEU A 15 29.70 7.17 -63.40
N LEU A 16 29.66 7.32 -64.73
CA LEU A 16 28.74 6.58 -65.60
C LEU A 16 29.05 5.08 -65.64
N LEU A 17 30.32 4.70 -65.72
CA LEU A 17 30.75 3.30 -65.70
C LEU A 17 30.55 2.64 -64.33
N CYS A 18 30.81 3.37 -63.23
CA CYS A 18 30.56 2.88 -61.88
C CYS A 18 29.05 2.70 -61.61
N THR A 19 28.19 3.59 -62.12
CA THR A 19 26.73 3.44 -61.99
C THR A 19 26.17 2.32 -62.87
N PHE A 20 26.71 2.13 -64.09
CA PHE A 20 26.32 1.01 -64.95
C PHE A 20 26.77 -0.35 -64.40
N ALA A 21 27.99 -0.43 -63.87
CA ALA A 21 28.50 -1.63 -63.22
C ALA A 21 27.72 -1.98 -61.94
N ALA A 22 27.41 -0.98 -61.11
CA ALA A 22 26.54 -1.16 -59.94
C ALA A 22 25.14 -1.66 -60.35
N ALA A 23 24.53 -1.07 -61.39
CA ALA A 23 23.24 -1.50 -61.90
C ALA A 23 23.25 -2.93 -62.47
N GLN A 24 24.33 -3.35 -63.14
CA GLN A 24 24.47 -4.73 -63.61
C GLN A 24 24.65 -5.73 -62.46
N ILE A 25 25.44 -5.39 -61.43
CA ILE A 25 25.65 -6.21 -60.23
C ILE A 25 24.31 -6.44 -59.51
N ASP A 26 23.48 -5.41 -59.37
CA ASP A 26 22.17 -5.52 -58.73
C ASP A 26 21.20 -6.40 -59.53
N THR A 27 21.20 -6.32 -60.87
CA THR A 27 20.32 -7.18 -61.69
C THR A 27 20.67 -8.67 -61.63
N ALA A 28 21.97 -9.01 -61.64
CA ALA A 28 22.41 -10.40 -61.50
C ALA A 28 22.09 -10.95 -60.09
N ARG A 29 22.28 -10.11 -59.06
CA ARG A 29 21.99 -10.49 -57.67
C ARG A 29 20.50 -10.68 -57.42
N ILE A 30 19.65 -9.81 -57.97
CA ILE A 30 18.18 -9.95 -57.90
C ILE A 30 17.72 -11.26 -58.54
N ARG A 31 18.26 -11.66 -59.70
CA ARG A 31 17.94 -12.95 -60.33
C ARG A 31 18.33 -14.13 -59.44
N GLN A 32 19.54 -14.09 -58.87
CA GLN A 32 20.00 -15.12 -57.93
C GLN A 32 19.08 -15.26 -56.71
N LEU A 33 18.68 -14.14 -56.09
CA LEU A 33 17.78 -14.14 -54.93
C LEU A 33 16.36 -14.61 -55.30
N SER A 34 15.87 -14.23 -56.48
CA SER A 34 14.59 -14.69 -57.03
C SER A 34 14.55 -16.21 -57.14
N GLU A 35 15.61 -16.83 -57.68
CA GLU A 35 15.73 -18.28 -57.80
C GLU A 35 15.87 -18.96 -56.42
N GLN A 36 16.73 -18.44 -55.55
CA GLN A 36 17.02 -19.01 -54.23
C GLN A 36 15.80 -19.01 -53.30
N TYR A 37 15.01 -17.94 -53.30
CA TYR A 37 13.85 -17.77 -52.43
C TYR A 37 12.51 -18.02 -53.14
N ARG A 38 12.53 -18.33 -54.44
CA ARG A 38 11.33 -18.55 -55.29
C ARG A 38 10.35 -17.38 -55.26
N ILE A 39 10.86 -16.15 -55.32
CA ILE A 39 10.07 -14.91 -55.32
C ILE A 39 10.24 -14.19 -56.65
N PRO A 40 9.18 -13.71 -57.31
CA PRO A 40 9.30 -13.08 -58.64
C PRO A 40 10.28 -11.90 -58.66
N GLU A 41 11.19 -11.87 -59.65
CA GLU A 41 12.15 -10.77 -59.85
C GLU A 41 11.46 -9.39 -59.85
N ALA A 42 10.27 -9.28 -60.44
CA ALA A 42 9.50 -8.03 -60.48
C ALA A 42 9.24 -7.44 -59.08
N ARG A 43 8.99 -8.31 -58.08
CA ARG A 43 8.72 -7.90 -56.70
C ARG A 43 9.98 -7.40 -56.00
N LEU A 44 11.13 -8.05 -56.25
CA LEU A 44 12.44 -7.63 -55.74
C LEU A 44 12.88 -6.30 -56.37
N ARG A 45 12.66 -6.11 -57.69
CA ARG A 45 12.90 -4.83 -58.38
C ARG A 45 12.00 -3.72 -57.82
N GLN A 46 10.76 -4.03 -57.47
CA GLN A 46 9.87 -3.06 -56.83
C GLN A 46 10.38 -2.65 -55.43
N MET A 47 10.96 -3.56 -54.66
CA MET A 47 11.60 -3.20 -53.38
C MET A 47 12.82 -2.29 -53.59
N ALA A 48 13.70 -2.63 -54.53
CA ALA A 48 14.82 -1.76 -54.88
C ALA A 48 14.34 -0.37 -55.32
N ALA A 49 13.27 -0.29 -56.14
CA ALA A 49 12.66 0.98 -56.55
C ALA A 49 12.03 1.77 -55.40
N LYS A 50 11.61 1.11 -54.32
CA LYS A 50 11.14 1.73 -53.07
C LYS A 50 12.29 2.21 -52.16
N GLY A 51 13.54 2.06 -52.59
CA GLY A 51 14.73 2.55 -51.88
C GLY A 51 15.37 1.55 -50.91
N PHE A 52 14.94 0.29 -50.91
CA PHE A 52 15.61 -0.75 -50.11
C PHE A 52 16.95 -1.12 -50.74
N SER A 53 18.01 -1.20 -49.93
CA SER A 53 19.31 -1.67 -50.40
C SER A 53 19.29 -3.17 -50.70
N MET A 54 20.26 -3.67 -51.46
CA MET A 54 20.40 -5.11 -51.68
C MET A 54 20.57 -5.89 -50.38
N HIS A 55 21.24 -5.31 -49.38
CA HIS A 55 21.34 -5.90 -48.04
C HIS A 55 19.96 -6.02 -47.38
N ASP A 56 19.13 -4.98 -47.46
CA ASP A 56 17.78 -4.97 -46.88
C ASP A 56 16.87 -6.01 -47.54
N ILE A 57 16.99 -6.17 -48.86
CA ILE A 57 16.27 -7.20 -49.62
C ILE A 57 16.69 -8.60 -49.15
N GLU A 58 18.00 -8.85 -49.02
CA GLU A 58 18.53 -10.14 -48.53
C GLU A 58 18.05 -10.46 -47.11
N GLN A 59 18.12 -9.50 -46.18
CA GLN A 59 17.65 -9.70 -44.80
C GLN A 59 16.14 -9.91 -44.74
N SER A 60 15.36 -9.14 -45.51
CA SER A 60 13.91 -9.30 -45.59
C SER A 60 13.52 -10.72 -46.03
N LEU A 61 14.20 -11.24 -47.05
CA LEU A 61 13.97 -12.59 -47.60
C LEU A 61 14.37 -13.68 -46.61
N ALA A 62 15.52 -13.52 -45.96
CA ALA A 62 16.00 -14.46 -44.95
C ALA A 62 15.01 -14.56 -43.77
N LEU A 63 14.61 -13.44 -43.18
CA LEU A 63 13.68 -13.40 -42.05
C LEU A 63 12.25 -13.84 -42.45
N SER A 64 11.79 -13.49 -43.65
CA SER A 64 10.49 -13.95 -44.18
C SER A 64 10.43 -15.47 -44.23
N ARG A 65 11.50 -16.12 -44.70
CA ARG A 65 11.61 -17.58 -44.75
C ARG A 65 11.76 -18.19 -43.36
N GLU A 66 12.63 -17.65 -42.52
CA GLU A 66 12.94 -18.17 -41.19
C GLU A 66 11.71 -18.18 -40.25
N PHE A 67 10.94 -17.09 -40.24
CA PHE A 67 9.77 -16.93 -39.37
C PHE A 67 8.45 -17.27 -40.07
N ALA A 68 8.50 -17.78 -41.31
CA ALA A 68 7.33 -18.08 -42.15
C ALA A 68 6.32 -16.91 -42.22
N ARG A 69 6.84 -15.69 -42.41
CA ARG A 69 6.05 -14.45 -42.53
C ARG A 69 6.10 -13.91 -43.95
N SER A 70 5.08 -13.15 -44.35
CA SER A 70 5.09 -12.50 -45.66
C SER A 70 6.21 -11.47 -45.75
N LEU A 71 6.78 -11.33 -46.95
CA LEU A 71 7.80 -10.32 -47.22
C LEU A 71 7.32 -8.90 -46.90
N GLU A 72 6.05 -8.62 -47.12
CA GLU A 72 5.39 -7.35 -46.78
C GLU A 72 5.36 -7.09 -45.27
N ALA A 73 5.09 -8.10 -44.45
CA ALA A 73 5.08 -7.95 -43.00
C ALA A 73 6.49 -7.62 -42.48
N VAL A 74 7.52 -8.33 -42.95
CA VAL A 74 8.92 -8.11 -42.52
C VAL A 74 9.43 -6.74 -42.96
N THR A 75 9.14 -6.34 -44.20
CA THR A 75 9.53 -5.02 -44.73
C THR A 75 8.78 -3.87 -44.05
N SER A 76 7.52 -4.07 -43.66
CA SER A 76 6.77 -3.12 -42.84
C SER A 76 7.40 -2.94 -41.45
N LEU A 77 7.77 -4.05 -40.79
CA LEU A 77 8.46 -3.99 -39.49
C LEU A 77 9.80 -3.26 -39.58
N TYR A 78 10.58 -3.53 -40.64
CA TYR A 78 11.82 -2.80 -40.88
C TYR A 78 11.57 -1.31 -41.14
N SER A 79 10.50 -0.96 -41.85
CA SER A 79 10.15 0.45 -42.09
C SER A 79 9.82 1.19 -40.79
N ASP A 80 9.21 0.50 -39.82
CA ASP A 80 8.86 1.06 -38.50
C ASP A 80 10.06 1.19 -37.55
N VAL A 81 10.99 0.23 -37.58
CA VAL A 81 12.08 0.10 -36.58
C VAL A 81 13.44 0.56 -37.12
N GLN A 82 13.66 0.44 -38.43
CA GLN A 82 14.89 0.79 -39.16
C GLN A 82 16.16 0.10 -38.64
N ASN A 83 16.03 -1.09 -38.04
CA ASN A 83 17.15 -1.89 -37.55
C ASN A 83 16.84 -3.40 -37.71
N TRP A 84 17.69 -4.13 -38.44
CA TRP A 84 17.48 -5.56 -38.72
C TRP A 84 17.61 -6.47 -37.51
N ASP A 85 18.48 -6.16 -36.55
CA ASP A 85 18.64 -6.94 -35.33
C ASP A 85 17.38 -6.83 -34.46
N ASP A 86 16.81 -5.61 -34.35
CA ASP A 86 15.57 -5.39 -33.64
C ASP A 86 14.38 -6.07 -34.35
N VAL A 87 14.31 -6.05 -35.69
CA VAL A 87 13.28 -6.76 -36.46
C VAL A 87 13.35 -8.27 -36.21
N ARG A 88 14.54 -8.87 -36.26
CA ARG A 88 14.71 -10.28 -35.92
C ARG A 88 14.24 -10.55 -34.50
N ARG A 89 14.69 -9.75 -33.52
CA ARG A 89 14.34 -9.94 -32.11
C ARG A 89 12.85 -9.77 -31.83
N ILE A 90 12.18 -8.84 -32.52
CA ILE A 90 10.71 -8.69 -32.47
C ILE A 90 10.03 -9.98 -32.96
N LEU A 91 10.46 -10.55 -34.08
CA LEU A 91 9.90 -11.78 -34.62
C LEU A 91 10.15 -12.98 -33.69
N GLU A 92 11.32 -13.05 -33.06
CA GLU A 92 11.65 -14.06 -32.05
C GLU A 92 10.74 -13.96 -30.82
N LEU A 93 10.62 -12.78 -30.23
CA LEU A 93 9.78 -12.53 -29.06
C LEU A 93 8.30 -12.76 -29.37
N ALA A 94 7.83 -12.31 -30.54
CA ALA A 94 6.48 -12.55 -31.02
C ALA A 94 6.16 -14.05 -31.08
N ARG A 95 7.09 -14.86 -31.58
CA ARG A 95 6.95 -16.32 -31.61
C ARG A 95 7.00 -16.94 -30.22
N GLN A 96 7.93 -16.50 -29.37
CA GLN A 96 8.14 -17.07 -28.02
C GLN A 96 6.97 -16.79 -27.06
N TYR A 97 6.40 -15.59 -27.12
CA TYR A 97 5.34 -15.13 -26.23
C TYR A 97 3.95 -15.14 -26.89
N ASN A 98 3.84 -15.65 -28.12
CA ASN A 98 2.62 -15.62 -28.93
C ASN A 98 1.98 -14.22 -29.01
N TYR A 99 2.84 -13.21 -29.27
CA TYR A 99 2.45 -11.81 -29.40
C TYR A 99 2.44 -11.39 -30.87
N ASN A 100 1.70 -10.34 -31.20
CA ASN A 100 1.70 -9.79 -32.55
C ASN A 100 2.99 -8.99 -32.82
N PRO A 101 3.76 -9.30 -33.89
CA PRO A 101 4.98 -8.57 -34.22
C PRO A 101 4.78 -7.07 -34.41
N SER A 102 3.66 -6.64 -35.00
CA SER A 102 3.37 -5.22 -35.25
C SER A 102 3.16 -4.45 -33.95
N ASP A 103 2.54 -5.08 -32.95
CA ASP A 103 2.31 -4.47 -31.64
C ASP A 103 3.63 -4.34 -30.86
N LEU A 104 4.52 -5.34 -30.94
CA LEU A 104 5.88 -5.23 -30.37
C LEU A 104 6.71 -4.14 -31.06
N ALA A 105 6.60 -4.01 -32.38
CA ALA A 105 7.26 -2.93 -33.10
C ALA A 105 6.74 -1.55 -32.66
N ALA A 106 5.44 -1.42 -32.36
CA ALA A 106 4.87 -0.18 -31.82
C ALA A 106 5.46 0.21 -30.45
N LEU A 107 5.78 -0.77 -29.59
CA LEU A 107 6.45 -0.52 -28.30
C LEU A 107 7.90 -0.03 -28.47
N ARG A 108 8.52 -0.35 -29.61
CA ARG A 108 9.90 0.03 -29.97
C ARG A 108 9.98 1.43 -30.62
N LYS A 109 8.85 1.99 -31.10
CA LYS A 109 8.81 3.18 -31.96
C LYS A 109 9.50 4.41 -31.34
N PRO A 110 10.13 5.27 -32.18
CA PRO A 110 11.00 6.34 -31.74
C PRO A 110 10.24 7.51 -31.09
N LEU A 111 10.95 8.26 -30.25
CA LEU A 111 10.50 9.53 -29.64
C LEU A 111 9.73 10.38 -30.66
N GLN A 112 8.49 10.75 -30.34
CA GLN A 112 7.87 11.91 -30.98
C GLN A 112 8.75 13.14 -30.76
N LYS A 113 8.92 13.93 -31.83
CA LYS A 113 9.58 15.23 -31.88
C LYS A 113 8.72 16.38 -31.32
N GLU A 114 7.67 16.10 -30.55
CA GLU A 114 6.82 17.14 -29.96
C GLU A 114 7.08 17.29 -28.45
N PRO A 115 7.03 18.53 -27.93
CA PRO A 115 7.28 18.80 -26.52
C PRO A 115 6.05 18.41 -25.70
N GLY A 116 5.93 17.12 -25.42
CA GLY A 116 4.96 16.51 -24.49
C GLY A 116 5.66 15.46 -23.62
N PRO A 117 5.03 14.96 -22.54
CA PRO A 117 5.71 14.17 -21.52
C PRO A 117 6.18 12.83 -22.09
N THR A 118 7.46 12.77 -22.48
CA THR A 118 8.32 11.58 -22.68
C THR A 118 7.60 10.26 -22.99
N THR A 119 7.22 10.05 -24.25
CA THR A 119 7.08 8.68 -24.80
C THR A 119 8.46 8.03 -24.83
N VAL A 120 8.78 7.24 -23.80
CA VAL A 120 10.03 6.49 -23.68
C VAL A 120 10.03 5.38 -24.73
N ALA A 121 11.00 5.41 -25.65
CA ALA A 121 11.26 4.28 -26.52
C ALA A 121 11.89 3.15 -25.69
N TRP A 122 11.24 1.99 -25.64
CA TRP A 122 11.71 0.85 -24.83
C TRP A 122 12.80 0.08 -25.56
N SER A 123 13.84 -0.30 -24.82
CA SER A 123 14.84 -1.23 -25.34
C SER A 123 14.22 -2.61 -25.58
N MET A 124 14.78 -3.39 -26.51
CA MET A 124 14.35 -4.77 -26.73
C MET A 124 14.50 -5.64 -25.48
N GLU A 125 15.47 -5.32 -24.63
CA GLU A 125 15.64 -5.97 -23.34
C GLU A 125 14.50 -5.64 -22.38
N GLU A 126 14.08 -4.37 -22.28
CA GLU A 126 12.93 -3.98 -21.45
C GLU A 126 11.62 -4.59 -21.96
N ILE A 127 11.41 -4.65 -23.27
CA ILE A 127 10.25 -5.32 -23.87
C ILE A 127 10.25 -6.81 -23.52
N GLN A 128 11.40 -7.50 -23.64
CA GLN A 128 11.53 -8.90 -23.27
C GLN A 128 11.24 -9.14 -21.78
N GLN A 129 11.82 -8.30 -20.91
CA GLN A 129 11.62 -8.37 -19.46
C GLN A 129 10.15 -8.09 -19.07
N ALA A 130 9.47 -7.20 -19.79
CA ALA A 130 8.05 -6.94 -19.61
C ALA A 130 7.18 -8.11 -20.06
N LEU A 131 7.49 -8.71 -21.22
CA LEU A 131 6.78 -9.88 -21.76
C LEU A 131 6.86 -11.09 -20.82
N GLU A 132 8.03 -11.32 -20.23
CA GLU A 132 8.23 -12.39 -19.26
C GLU A 132 7.31 -12.21 -18.04
N ARG A 133 7.26 -11.00 -17.48
CA ARG A 133 6.40 -10.66 -16.34
C ARG A 133 4.91 -10.70 -16.71
N ALA A 134 4.55 -10.19 -17.87
CA ALA A 134 3.19 -10.23 -18.41
C ALA A 134 2.69 -11.67 -18.53
N LYS A 135 3.51 -12.58 -19.08
CA LYS A 135 3.20 -14.01 -19.15
C LYS A 135 3.03 -14.64 -17.77
N ASN A 136 3.89 -14.31 -16.82
CA ASN A 136 3.85 -14.88 -15.47
C ASN A 136 2.67 -14.38 -14.62
N THR A 137 2.16 -13.18 -14.93
CA THR A 137 1.08 -12.53 -14.17
C THR A 137 -0.28 -12.55 -14.88
N GLY A 138 -0.30 -12.93 -16.17
CA GLY A 138 -1.50 -12.83 -17.01
C GLY A 138 -1.89 -11.38 -17.35
N ARG A 139 -0.97 -10.43 -17.17
CA ARG A 139 -1.19 -9.00 -17.41
C ARG A 139 -0.83 -8.61 -18.84
N LYS A 140 -1.31 -7.43 -19.27
CA LYS A 140 -0.90 -6.83 -20.53
C LYS A 140 0.51 -6.28 -20.43
N VAL A 141 1.27 -6.35 -21.51
CA VAL A 141 2.67 -5.90 -21.51
C VAL A 141 2.75 -4.38 -21.32
N GLU A 142 1.78 -3.64 -21.85
CA GLU A 142 1.66 -2.19 -21.72
C GLU A 142 1.48 -1.77 -20.26
N GLU A 143 0.76 -2.56 -19.47
CA GLU A 143 0.60 -2.30 -18.03
C GLU A 143 1.95 -2.45 -17.30
N ILE A 144 2.70 -3.51 -17.58
CA ILE A 144 4.03 -3.72 -16.99
C ILE A 144 5.00 -2.61 -17.41
N LEU A 145 4.99 -2.21 -18.69
CA LEU A 145 5.82 -1.11 -19.19
C LEU A 145 5.40 0.23 -18.57
N SER A 146 4.11 0.46 -18.32
CA SER A 146 3.66 1.68 -17.63
C SER A 146 4.22 1.78 -16.21
N LEU A 147 4.30 0.65 -15.48
CA LEU A 147 4.95 0.61 -14.17
C LEU A 147 6.44 0.92 -14.28
N ARG A 148 7.10 0.39 -15.32
CA ARG A 148 8.53 0.57 -15.57
C ARG A 148 8.92 2.03 -15.82
N GLN A 149 8.00 2.88 -16.29
CA GLN A 149 8.27 4.32 -16.47
C GLN A 149 8.65 5.02 -15.16
N THR A 150 8.14 4.52 -14.04
CA THR A 150 8.28 5.17 -12.73
C THR A 150 9.03 4.33 -11.71
N ARG A 151 9.31 3.06 -12.02
CA ARG A 151 9.81 2.07 -11.05
C ARG A 151 10.88 1.17 -11.67
N SER A 152 11.76 0.63 -10.83
CA SER A 152 12.73 -0.39 -11.23
C SER A 152 12.07 -1.75 -11.40
N TRP A 153 12.72 -2.67 -12.10
CA TRP A 153 12.25 -4.05 -12.22
C TRP A 153 12.12 -4.76 -10.88
N SER A 154 13.10 -4.57 -9.97
CA SER A 154 13.03 -5.12 -8.62
C SER A 154 11.82 -4.65 -7.82
N GLU A 155 11.44 -3.37 -7.98
CA GLU A 155 10.26 -2.82 -7.33
C GLU A 155 8.97 -3.39 -7.93
N ILE A 156 8.91 -3.52 -9.27
CA ILE A 156 7.78 -4.14 -9.96
C ILE A 156 7.60 -5.59 -9.52
N ASP A 157 8.69 -6.36 -9.47
CA ASP A 157 8.65 -7.76 -9.04
C ASP A 157 8.13 -7.89 -7.62
N ARG A 158 8.56 -7.00 -6.72
CA ARG A 158 8.08 -6.96 -5.33
C ARG A 158 6.60 -6.59 -5.25
N ILE A 159 6.13 -5.62 -6.05
CA ILE A 159 4.71 -5.24 -6.13
C ILE A 159 3.87 -6.43 -6.58
N LEU A 160 4.23 -7.04 -7.72
CA LEU A 160 3.46 -8.14 -8.32
C LEU A 160 3.46 -9.39 -7.42
N ALA A 161 4.59 -9.68 -6.77
CA ALA A 161 4.67 -10.77 -5.80
C ALA A 161 3.76 -10.51 -4.59
N THR A 162 3.81 -9.30 -4.02
CA THR A 162 3.00 -8.93 -2.85
C THR A 162 1.51 -8.93 -3.20
N GLU A 163 1.14 -8.39 -4.38
CA GLU A 163 -0.22 -8.38 -4.91
C GLU A 163 -0.81 -9.81 -4.90
N ARG A 164 -0.06 -10.76 -5.45
CA ARG A 164 -0.46 -12.16 -5.57
C ARG A 164 -0.51 -12.86 -4.20
N GLU A 165 0.52 -12.70 -3.39
CA GLU A 165 0.63 -13.36 -2.08
C GLU A 165 -0.50 -12.92 -1.14
N TRP A 166 -0.75 -11.62 -1.08
CA TRP A 166 -1.71 -11.02 -0.15
C TRP A 166 -3.10 -10.80 -0.76
N ARG A 167 -3.28 -11.11 -2.05
CA ARG A 167 -4.53 -10.93 -2.81
C ARG A 167 -5.07 -9.49 -2.72
N ILE A 168 -4.18 -8.52 -2.85
CA ILE A 168 -4.51 -7.09 -2.77
C ILE A 168 -4.64 -6.57 -4.20
N PRO A 169 -5.67 -5.78 -4.54
CA PRO A 169 -5.72 -5.12 -5.85
C PRO A 169 -4.48 -4.26 -6.12
N LEU A 170 -3.87 -4.41 -7.31
CA LEU A 170 -2.65 -3.70 -7.70
C LEU A 170 -2.74 -2.18 -7.48
N ASP A 171 -3.85 -1.55 -7.87
CA ASP A 171 -4.07 -0.10 -7.73
C ASP A 171 -3.98 0.36 -6.26
N ARG A 172 -4.53 -0.45 -5.35
CA ARG A 172 -4.49 -0.18 -3.91
C ARG A 172 -3.08 -0.33 -3.35
N LEU A 173 -2.35 -1.35 -3.79
CA LEU A 173 -0.96 -1.57 -3.40
C LEU A 173 -0.05 -0.45 -3.92
N LEU A 174 -0.25 -0.01 -5.17
CA LEU A 174 0.49 1.11 -5.77
C LEU A 174 0.26 2.41 -5.00
N ARG A 175 -1.00 2.77 -4.70
CA ARG A 175 -1.32 3.94 -3.87
C ARG A 175 -0.70 3.89 -2.48
N ALA A 176 -0.69 2.73 -1.85
CA ALA A 176 -0.01 2.58 -0.56
C ALA A 176 1.49 2.77 -0.70
N ARG A 177 2.10 2.18 -1.75
CA ARG A 177 3.54 2.25 -1.99
C ARG A 177 4.04 3.66 -2.31
N GLU A 178 3.20 4.51 -2.87
CA GLU A 178 3.51 5.94 -3.08
C GLU A 178 3.70 6.71 -1.76
N ASN A 179 3.03 6.27 -0.69
CA ASN A 179 3.00 6.98 0.59
C ASN A 179 3.77 6.27 1.70
N TRP A 180 4.03 4.97 1.55
CA TRP A 180 4.59 4.13 2.61
C TRP A 180 5.77 3.29 2.11
N PRO A 181 6.81 3.14 2.94
CA PRO A 181 7.86 2.16 2.69
C PRO A 181 7.32 0.75 2.83
N TRP A 182 8.02 -0.21 2.22
CA TRP A 182 7.65 -1.61 2.28
C TRP A 182 7.53 -2.16 3.71
N ASP A 183 8.41 -1.75 4.62
CA ASP A 183 8.40 -2.24 5.99
C ASP A 183 7.10 -1.87 6.72
N ASP A 184 6.60 -0.66 6.50
CA ASP A 184 5.30 -0.23 7.03
C ASP A 184 4.15 -1.03 6.39
N ILE A 185 4.19 -1.25 5.07
CA ILE A 185 3.18 -2.03 4.35
C ILE A 185 3.14 -3.48 4.88
N PHE A 186 4.29 -4.14 5.00
CA PHE A 186 4.35 -5.52 5.48
C PHE A 186 3.97 -5.63 6.96
N THR A 187 4.37 -4.66 7.78
CA THR A 187 3.93 -4.62 9.19
C THR A 187 2.41 -4.49 9.27
N ALA A 188 1.82 -3.58 8.49
CA ALA A 188 0.37 -3.42 8.42
C ALA A 188 -0.34 -4.70 7.95
N LEU A 189 0.19 -5.38 6.92
CA LEU A 189 -0.37 -6.62 6.41
C LEU A 189 -0.30 -7.76 7.42
N ASN A 190 0.83 -7.93 8.09
CA ASN A 190 1.03 -8.94 9.13
C ASN A 190 0.08 -8.70 10.31
N LEU A 191 0.01 -7.47 10.82
CA LEU A 191 -0.90 -7.12 11.91
C LEU A 191 -2.36 -7.25 11.48
N GLY A 192 -2.68 -6.85 10.26
CA GLY A 192 -4.01 -6.99 9.67
C GLY A 192 -4.46 -8.45 9.64
N ARG A 193 -3.57 -9.37 9.27
CA ARG A 193 -3.83 -10.81 9.31
C ARG A 193 -3.96 -11.34 10.74
N GLN A 194 -3.06 -10.94 11.64
CA GLN A 194 -3.05 -11.42 13.04
C GLN A 194 -4.32 -11.03 13.81
N TYR A 195 -4.81 -9.81 13.60
CA TYR A 195 -5.94 -9.26 14.34
C TYR A 195 -7.22 -9.11 13.50
N ASN A 196 -7.24 -9.66 12.28
CA ASN A 196 -8.34 -9.57 11.33
C ASN A 196 -8.81 -8.12 11.08
N ARG A 197 -7.87 -7.25 10.69
CA ARG A 197 -8.12 -5.85 10.39
C ARG A 197 -7.67 -5.46 8.97
N PRO A 198 -8.34 -4.48 8.35
CA PRO A 198 -7.87 -3.88 7.12
C PRO A 198 -6.48 -3.24 7.32
N TRP A 199 -5.51 -3.67 6.53
CA TRP A 199 -4.12 -3.17 6.62
C TRP A 199 -4.00 -1.67 6.30
N ASP A 200 -4.87 -1.14 5.43
CA ASP A 200 -4.95 0.29 5.12
C ASP A 200 -5.44 1.13 6.29
N ALA A 201 -6.36 0.60 7.12
CA ALA A 201 -6.75 1.25 8.36
C ALA A 201 -5.57 1.33 9.34
N LEU A 202 -4.74 0.28 9.40
CA LEU A 202 -3.52 0.26 10.22
C LEU A 202 -2.47 1.25 9.70
N LEU A 203 -2.30 1.38 8.38
CA LEU A 203 -1.49 2.45 7.80
C LEU A 203 -2.05 3.84 8.12
N GLY A 204 -3.38 4.02 8.13
CA GLY A 204 -4.01 5.25 8.60
C GLY A 204 -3.65 5.57 10.05
N MET A 205 -3.67 4.58 10.94
CA MET A 205 -3.23 4.75 12.33
C MET A 205 -1.73 5.11 12.43
N ARG A 206 -0.89 4.52 11.58
CA ARG A 206 0.56 4.73 11.52
C ARG A 206 0.96 6.18 11.23
N GLN A 207 0.08 6.97 10.61
CA GLN A 207 0.30 8.41 10.40
C GLN A 207 0.45 9.20 11.70
N THR A 208 -0.16 8.72 12.79
CA THR A 208 -0.22 9.44 14.06
C THR A 208 0.37 8.67 15.23
N ARG A 209 0.80 7.41 15.01
CA ARG A 209 1.24 6.48 16.05
C ARG A 209 2.40 5.61 15.57
N SER A 210 3.23 5.15 16.49
CA SER A 210 4.24 4.11 16.22
C SER A 210 3.58 2.73 16.08
N TRP A 211 4.30 1.78 15.45
CA TRP A 211 3.84 0.39 15.37
C TRP A 211 3.71 -0.27 16.75
N ASP A 212 4.58 0.05 17.69
CA ASP A 212 4.50 -0.47 19.06
C ASP A 212 3.19 -0.04 19.74
N GLU A 213 2.81 1.23 19.57
CA GLU A 213 1.55 1.75 20.12
C GLU A 213 0.34 1.12 19.42
N ILE A 214 0.38 0.95 18.10
CA ILE A 214 -0.69 0.27 17.35
C ILE A 214 -0.82 -1.18 17.82
N ASN A 215 0.28 -1.92 17.92
CA ASN A 215 0.26 -3.31 18.36
C ASN A 215 -0.26 -3.42 19.81
N ARG A 216 0.14 -2.50 20.70
CA ARG A 216 -0.37 -2.47 22.07
C ARG A 216 -1.87 -2.19 22.13
N LEU A 217 -2.38 -1.23 21.34
CA LEU A 217 -3.82 -0.96 21.22
C LEU A 217 -4.59 -2.20 20.74
N MET A 218 -4.07 -2.90 19.74
CA MET A 218 -4.68 -4.10 19.16
C MET A 218 -4.69 -5.26 20.16
N GLU A 219 -3.57 -5.51 20.83
CA GLU A 219 -3.44 -6.58 21.81
C GLU A 219 -4.30 -6.31 23.05
N THR A 220 -4.35 -5.07 23.54
CA THR A 220 -5.25 -4.72 24.65
C THR A 220 -6.72 -4.81 24.24
N ALA A 221 -7.10 -4.35 23.03
CA ALA A 221 -8.48 -4.48 22.54
C ALA A 221 -8.92 -5.96 22.51
N ARG A 222 -8.04 -6.84 22.04
CA ARG A 222 -8.30 -8.28 21.96
C ARG A 222 -8.35 -8.93 23.34
N SER A 223 -7.30 -8.76 24.15
CA SER A 223 -7.17 -9.42 25.45
C SER A 223 -8.23 -8.98 26.45
N GLN A 224 -8.57 -7.69 26.48
CA GLN A 224 -9.59 -7.13 27.36
C GLN A 224 -10.99 -7.13 26.74
N SER A 225 -11.14 -7.59 25.49
CA SER A 225 -12.40 -7.59 24.75
C SER A 225 -13.09 -6.22 24.71
N VAL A 226 -12.30 -5.17 24.50
CA VAL A 226 -12.78 -3.78 24.45
C VAL A 226 -12.69 -3.20 23.04
N PRO A 227 -13.63 -2.31 22.64
CA PRO A 227 -13.57 -1.67 21.33
C PRO A 227 -12.27 -0.88 21.12
N LEU A 228 -11.64 -1.07 19.95
CA LEU A 228 -10.41 -0.37 19.60
C LEU A 228 -10.62 1.14 19.53
N GLU A 229 -11.78 1.58 19.08
CA GLU A 229 -12.16 3.00 18.99
C GLU A 229 -12.17 3.65 20.38
N MET A 230 -12.66 2.92 21.39
CA MET A 230 -12.64 3.37 22.78
C MET A 230 -11.21 3.51 23.29
N LEU A 231 -10.36 2.50 23.11
CA LEU A 231 -8.94 2.58 23.50
C LEU A 231 -8.22 3.71 22.78
N THR A 232 -8.47 3.86 21.47
CA THR A 232 -7.87 4.92 20.67
C THR A 232 -8.30 6.30 21.15
N ARG A 233 -9.55 6.47 21.58
CA ARG A 233 -10.05 7.70 22.20
C ARG A 233 -9.41 7.95 23.56
N LEU A 234 -9.40 6.96 24.45
CA LEU A 234 -8.81 7.09 25.79
C LEU A 234 -7.32 7.45 25.69
N ARG A 235 -6.60 6.80 24.78
CA ARG A 235 -5.17 7.03 24.59
C ARG A 235 -4.79 8.45 24.13
N ARG A 236 -5.74 9.22 23.59
CA ARG A 236 -5.51 10.65 23.27
C ARG A 236 -5.32 11.51 24.51
N ALA A 237 -5.89 11.11 25.64
CA ALA A 237 -5.90 11.89 26.88
C ALA A 237 -5.20 11.19 28.06
N TRP A 238 -5.07 9.86 27.99
CA TRP A 238 -4.63 9.04 29.12
C TRP A 238 -3.43 8.16 28.77
N THR A 239 -2.63 7.88 29.79
CA THR A 239 -1.51 6.94 29.71
C THR A 239 -1.99 5.50 29.84
N TRP A 240 -1.15 4.54 29.47
CA TRP A 240 -1.45 3.13 29.71
C TRP A 240 -1.53 2.79 31.21
N ASP A 241 -0.81 3.54 32.05
CA ASP A 241 -0.84 3.39 33.51
C ASP A 241 -2.17 3.86 34.11
N ASP A 242 -2.92 4.69 33.40
CA ASP A 242 -4.30 5.04 33.76
C ASP A 242 -5.34 4.12 33.09
N ILE A 243 -5.13 3.77 31.83
CA ILE A 243 -6.08 2.96 31.06
C ILE A 243 -6.19 1.55 31.65
N ASN A 244 -5.07 0.88 31.96
CA ASN A 244 -5.12 -0.50 32.44
C ASN A 244 -5.87 -0.63 33.78
N PRO A 245 -5.59 0.17 34.83
CA PRO A 245 -6.39 0.14 36.05
C PRO A 245 -7.85 0.50 35.81
N ALA A 246 -8.15 1.44 34.90
CA ALA A 246 -9.53 1.80 34.59
C ALA A 246 -10.31 0.62 33.99
N LEU A 247 -9.68 -0.14 33.08
CA LEU A 247 -10.26 -1.34 32.48
C LEU A 247 -10.49 -2.44 33.53
N ASP A 248 -9.52 -2.66 34.41
CA ASP A 248 -9.63 -3.65 35.48
C ASP A 248 -10.77 -3.32 36.46
N LEU A 249 -10.86 -2.06 36.90
CA LEU A 249 -11.90 -1.61 37.81
C LEU A 249 -13.29 -1.63 37.15
N SER A 250 -13.37 -1.21 35.88
CA SER A 250 -14.59 -1.31 35.07
C SER A 250 -15.14 -2.74 35.07
N ARG A 251 -14.27 -3.72 34.82
CA ARG A 251 -14.65 -5.14 34.83
C ARG A 251 -15.00 -5.66 36.22
N GLN A 252 -14.19 -5.34 37.23
CA GLN A 252 -14.35 -5.82 38.60
C GLN A 252 -15.66 -5.32 39.23
N TYR A 253 -16.00 -4.05 38.98
CA TYR A 253 -17.16 -3.37 39.58
C TYR A 253 -18.32 -3.20 38.59
N ARG A 254 -18.21 -3.74 37.37
CA ARG A 254 -19.23 -3.66 36.30
C ARG A 254 -19.68 -2.22 36.01
N MET A 255 -18.72 -1.30 35.96
CA MET A 255 -18.93 0.13 35.72
C MET A 255 -18.38 0.53 34.35
N PRO A 256 -19.01 1.47 33.61
CA PRO A 256 -18.42 1.98 32.37
C PRO A 256 -17.01 2.55 32.59
N VAL A 257 -16.08 2.22 31.70
CA VAL A 257 -14.68 2.70 31.76
C VAL A 257 -14.61 4.22 31.82
N ASP A 258 -15.47 4.91 31.06
CA ASP A 258 -15.55 6.37 31.08
C ASP A 258 -15.89 6.91 32.48
N SER A 259 -16.80 6.26 33.22
CA SER A 259 -17.12 6.66 34.60
C SER A 259 -15.93 6.49 35.54
N VAL A 260 -15.15 5.41 35.39
CA VAL A 260 -13.91 5.22 36.16
C VAL A 260 -12.89 6.31 35.81
N MET A 261 -12.76 6.65 34.53
CA MET A 261 -11.88 7.72 34.06
C MET A 261 -12.30 9.12 34.55
N GLU A 262 -13.61 9.38 34.68
CA GLU A 262 -14.10 10.62 35.31
C GLU A 262 -13.69 10.73 36.78
N LEU A 263 -13.71 9.62 37.53
CA LEU A 263 -13.19 9.61 38.90
C LEU A 263 -11.70 9.91 38.90
N ARG A 264 -10.94 9.30 37.97
CA ARG A 264 -9.49 9.48 37.85
C ARG A 264 -9.07 10.93 37.61
N ARG A 265 -9.91 11.75 36.96
CA ARG A 265 -9.62 13.19 36.79
C ARG A 265 -9.45 13.96 38.09
N THR A 266 -10.04 13.48 39.18
CA THR A 266 -10.10 14.21 40.44
C THR A 266 -9.52 13.44 41.62
N ARG A 267 -9.15 12.18 41.42
CA ARG A 267 -8.77 11.25 42.51
C ARG A 267 -7.66 10.31 42.08
N GLU A 268 -6.90 9.86 43.07
CA GLU A 268 -5.88 8.83 42.91
C GLU A 268 -6.49 7.44 42.89
N TRP A 269 -5.77 6.49 42.26
CA TRP A 269 -6.27 5.12 42.06
C TRP A 269 -6.64 4.41 43.36
N ASP A 270 -5.89 4.64 44.45
CA ASP A 270 -6.17 4.01 45.74
C ASP A 270 -7.46 4.53 46.37
N GLU A 271 -7.76 5.82 46.21
CA GLU A 271 -9.03 6.39 46.66
C GLU A 271 -10.21 5.84 45.84
N ILE A 272 -10.04 5.69 44.53
CA ILE A 272 -11.08 5.12 43.65
C ILE A 272 -11.36 3.66 44.02
N ARG A 273 -10.32 2.85 44.22
CA ARG A 273 -10.45 1.45 44.67
C ARG A 273 -11.21 1.37 45.99
N LEU A 274 -10.85 2.22 46.95
CA LEU A 274 -11.49 2.25 48.24
C LEU A 274 -12.96 2.67 48.13
N LEU A 275 -13.27 3.69 47.32
CA LEU A 275 -14.65 4.13 47.04
C LEU A 275 -15.51 3.00 46.48
N LEU A 276 -15.04 2.32 45.45
CA LEU A 276 -15.77 1.23 44.79
C LEU A 276 -15.90 0.00 45.71
N SER A 277 -14.87 -0.32 46.50
CA SER A 277 -14.94 -1.39 47.50
C SER A 277 -15.99 -1.07 48.56
N ARG A 278 -15.98 0.14 49.12
CA ARG A 278 -16.93 0.55 50.16
C ARG A 278 -18.36 0.68 49.64
N GLU A 279 -18.56 1.13 48.40
CA GLU A 279 -19.90 1.13 47.76
C GLU A 279 -20.52 -0.28 47.85
N ARG A 280 -19.76 -1.29 47.42
CA ARG A 280 -20.22 -2.67 47.40
C ARG A 280 -20.37 -3.27 48.80
N GLU A 281 -19.41 -3.02 49.69
CA GLU A 281 -19.41 -3.59 51.05
C GLU A 281 -20.47 -2.96 51.97
N TRP A 282 -20.69 -1.65 51.83
CA TRP A 282 -21.62 -0.91 52.68
C TRP A 282 -23.01 -0.78 52.04
N ASN A 283 -23.15 -1.16 50.77
CA ASN A 283 -24.36 -0.99 49.97
C ASN A 283 -24.85 0.47 49.98
N VAL A 284 -23.91 1.42 49.91
CA VAL A 284 -24.18 2.86 49.86
C VAL A 284 -23.83 3.35 48.46
N PRO A 285 -24.75 3.99 47.72
CA PRO A 285 -24.50 4.41 46.34
C PRO A 285 -23.24 5.27 46.20
N LEU A 286 -22.44 5.04 45.16
CA LEU A 286 -21.18 5.75 44.96
C LEU A 286 -21.31 7.28 45.02
N GLY A 287 -22.38 7.85 44.43
CA GLY A 287 -22.64 9.29 44.49
C GLY A 287 -22.77 9.82 45.92
N THR A 288 -23.37 9.04 46.82
CA THR A 288 -23.46 9.37 48.24
C THR A 288 -22.09 9.32 48.90
N LEU A 289 -21.32 8.25 48.67
CA LEU A 289 -19.96 8.14 49.22
C LEU A 289 -19.05 9.28 48.74
N LEU A 290 -19.16 9.66 47.47
CA LEU A 290 -18.43 10.80 46.90
C LEU A 290 -18.80 12.12 47.58
N GLN A 291 -20.08 12.35 47.89
CA GLN A 291 -20.52 13.53 48.60
C GLN A 291 -20.00 13.53 50.05
N LEU A 292 -20.17 12.41 50.76
CA LEU A 292 -19.72 12.27 52.14
C LEU A 292 -18.20 12.43 52.26
N ARG A 293 -17.43 11.94 51.29
CA ARG A 293 -15.95 12.08 51.27
C ARG A 293 -15.45 13.51 51.11
N ARG A 294 -16.30 14.45 50.68
CA ARG A 294 -15.94 15.88 50.68
C ARG A 294 -15.93 16.48 52.08
N GLU A 295 -16.68 15.88 53.01
CA GLU A 295 -16.91 16.41 54.35
C GLU A 295 -16.27 15.57 55.46
N TYR A 296 -16.05 14.28 55.20
CA TYR A 296 -15.62 13.30 56.21
C TYR A 296 -14.40 12.50 55.76
N THR A 297 -13.55 12.17 56.73
CA THR A 297 -12.42 11.24 56.54
C THR A 297 -12.91 9.79 56.43
N TRP A 298 -12.09 8.89 55.90
CA TRP A 298 -12.44 7.46 55.88
C TRP A 298 -12.66 6.89 57.28
N GLY A 299 -11.87 7.32 58.28
CA GLY A 299 -12.06 6.90 59.67
C GLY A 299 -13.41 7.34 60.23
N ASP A 300 -13.85 8.56 59.91
CA ASP A 300 -15.18 9.04 60.30
C ASP A 300 -16.31 8.24 59.64
N LEU A 301 -16.16 7.92 58.35
CA LEU A 301 -17.15 7.13 57.63
C LEU A 301 -17.22 5.68 58.13
N GLU A 302 -16.09 5.07 58.46
CA GLU A 302 -16.02 3.73 59.03
C GLU A 302 -16.68 3.66 60.42
N GLN A 303 -16.38 4.63 61.29
CA GLN A 303 -17.02 4.72 62.61
C GLN A 303 -18.52 4.98 62.48
N GLY A 304 -18.92 5.89 61.59
CA GLY A 304 -20.31 6.13 61.25
C GLY A 304 -21.02 4.89 60.74
N MET A 305 -20.36 4.10 59.87
CA MET A 305 -20.95 2.88 59.31
C MET A 305 -21.08 1.77 60.34
N ASN A 306 -20.11 1.63 61.25
CA ASN A 306 -20.17 0.67 62.34
C ASN A 306 -21.37 0.94 63.27
N LEU A 307 -21.61 2.22 63.60
CA LEU A 307 -22.79 2.63 64.36
C LEU A 307 -24.08 2.45 63.55
N ALA A 308 -24.07 2.80 62.27
CA ALA A 308 -25.22 2.61 61.37
C ALA A 308 -25.66 1.14 61.32
N LYS A 309 -24.70 0.20 61.21
CA LYS A 309 -24.97 -1.24 61.26
C LYS A 309 -25.49 -1.69 62.63
N ARG A 310 -24.86 -1.24 63.72
CA ARG A 310 -25.25 -1.59 65.09
C ARG A 310 -26.69 -1.18 65.41
N HIS A 311 -27.07 0.01 64.95
CA HIS A 311 -28.36 0.64 65.26
C HIS A 311 -29.39 0.52 64.12
N ASN A 312 -29.12 -0.32 63.13
CA ASN A 312 -29.97 -0.52 61.94
C ASN A 312 -30.48 0.80 61.31
N ARG A 313 -29.57 1.76 61.12
CA ARG A 313 -29.83 3.09 60.53
C ARG A 313 -29.02 3.29 59.25
N SER A 314 -29.38 4.28 58.45
CA SER A 314 -28.56 4.67 57.32
C SER A 314 -27.30 5.41 57.79
N LEU A 315 -26.20 5.28 57.04
CA LEU A 315 -24.96 6.02 57.30
C LEU A 315 -25.18 7.53 57.32
N GLN A 316 -26.02 8.04 56.40
CA GLN A 316 -26.34 9.45 56.33
C GLN A 316 -27.03 9.95 57.60
N ASP A 317 -27.97 9.19 58.17
CA ASP A 317 -28.68 9.59 59.40
C ASP A 317 -27.72 9.70 60.58
N VAL A 318 -26.83 8.72 60.75
CA VAL A 318 -25.84 8.72 61.83
C VAL A 318 -24.91 9.93 61.71
N LEU A 319 -24.42 10.22 60.51
CA LEU A 319 -23.55 11.37 60.25
C LEU A 319 -24.28 12.71 60.41
N GLN A 320 -25.56 12.80 60.02
CA GLN A 320 -26.37 14.00 60.21
C GLN A 320 -26.63 14.29 61.68
N ILE A 321 -26.96 13.28 62.49
CA ILE A 321 -27.15 13.45 63.94
C ILE A 321 -25.84 13.92 64.56
N LYS A 322 -24.71 13.27 64.21
CA LYS A 322 -23.38 13.67 64.67
C LYS A 322 -23.08 15.15 64.36
N ARG A 323 -23.35 15.58 63.12
CA ARG A 323 -23.07 16.94 62.65
C ARG A 323 -23.97 17.97 63.30
N ARG A 324 -25.28 17.69 63.41
CA ARG A 324 -26.26 18.61 64.02
C ARG A 324 -26.03 18.80 65.51
N GLU A 325 -25.68 17.73 66.22
CA GLU A 325 -25.54 17.75 67.68
C GLU A 325 -24.08 17.94 68.14
N GLY A 326 -23.10 17.99 67.23
CA GLY A 326 -21.68 18.21 67.55
C GLY A 326 -21.07 17.12 68.44
N LEU A 327 -21.58 15.88 68.34
CA LEU A 327 -21.24 14.81 69.29
C LEU A 327 -19.91 14.12 68.96
N SER A 328 -19.18 13.71 70.01
CA SER A 328 -18.15 12.69 69.87
C SER A 328 -18.77 11.34 69.48
N TRP A 329 -17.98 10.44 68.92
CA TRP A 329 -18.48 9.12 68.48
C TRP A 329 -19.06 8.28 69.62
N GLU A 330 -18.45 8.34 70.80
CA GLU A 330 -18.98 7.67 72.01
C GLU A 330 -20.32 8.27 72.48
N LYS A 331 -20.44 9.60 72.47
CA LYS A 331 -21.71 10.27 72.85
C LYS A 331 -22.82 9.98 71.85
N LEU A 332 -22.47 9.84 70.57
CA LEU A 332 -23.42 9.45 69.52
C LEU A 332 -23.94 8.02 69.72
N ASP A 333 -23.08 7.05 70.03
CA ASP A 333 -23.47 5.65 70.32
C ASP A 333 -24.42 5.56 71.53
N GLN A 334 -24.12 6.30 72.61
CA GLN A 334 -25.01 6.40 73.77
C GLN A 334 -26.35 7.04 73.41
N ARG A 335 -26.34 8.07 72.56
CA ARG A 335 -27.56 8.75 72.11
C ARG A 335 -28.43 7.84 71.25
N LEU A 336 -27.84 7.09 70.32
CA LEU A 336 -28.55 6.15 69.46
C LEU A 336 -29.17 5.01 70.28
N THR A 337 -28.43 4.43 71.23
CA THR A 337 -28.95 3.44 72.19
C THR A 337 -30.16 3.97 72.96
N ARG A 338 -30.11 5.22 73.46
CA ARG A 338 -31.25 5.84 74.17
C ARG A 338 -32.46 6.06 73.25
N LEU A 339 -32.24 6.41 71.99
CA LEU A 339 -33.32 6.61 71.01
C LEU A 339 -34.00 5.30 70.62
N GLU A 340 -33.29 4.17 70.71
CA GLU A 340 -33.85 2.83 70.51
C GLU A 340 -34.64 2.35 71.71
N ALA A 341 -34.21 2.68 72.94
CA ALA A 341 -34.93 2.32 74.17
C ALA A 341 -36.28 3.04 74.38
N VAL A 342 -36.58 4.06 73.56
CA VAL A 342 -37.82 4.86 73.62
C VAL A 342 -38.78 4.49 72.48
N ARG A 343 -38.36 3.63 71.55
CA ARG A 343 -39.23 2.98 70.57
C ARG A 343 -39.70 1.64 71.08
#